data_AF-A0A812R5Q5-F1
#
_entry.id   AF-A0A812R5Q5-F1
#
_cell.length_a   1.000
_cell.length_b   1.000
_cell.length_c   1.000
_cell.angle_alpha   90.00
_cell.angle_beta   90.00
_cell.angle_gamma   90.00
#
_symmetry.space_group_name_H-M   'P 1'
#
loop_
_entity.id
_entity.type
_entity.pdbx_description
1 polymer ?
#
loop_
_entity_poly.entity_id
_entity_poly.type
_entity_poly.pdbx_seq_one_letter_code
_entity_poly.pdbx_strand_id
1 'polypeptide(L)'
;MTAKHEQMTAADEERAQTQQAIKDSRETMGEDIAFAKDVKEKCAKKGKEWEKRQKTRADETQSVAKAIEVLSDDASHEVFGKTFSFLQVGTRDANARATRAAETLTTVGKKLDQRLVTLGLEAKIDGFSKVQGKIDTLIANLKKEQADEVEKKDYCIAQFQKNKLTTDKKTSIAKKLGAKAEEQKMKMQKASEAMDALKSDIEELKKQQTLVSQNREKENAEFQKVVKEQRLTQDLLKKALDSLAAFYNKAGAETGSFLQKAKANPEEPETFRSYQKSSSSNGVMLMLQQLVADAKEMETEATAAEAESQADYEAFTKDMTADLEKKTKTIADKADFSAKSEEEFLEAKQSKKGVEKELDTLAGTKLDLHESCDWAMQNFDARQKARVEEMDALNTAKAYLSGAKL
;
A
#
# COMPACT_ATOMS: atom_id res chain seq x y z
N MET A 1 7.63 -37.92 7.77
CA MET A 1 7.69 -37.16 6.50
C MET A 1 6.51 -36.21 6.39
N THR A 2 5.27 -36.70 6.59
CA THR A 2 4.02 -35.96 6.83
C THR A 2 4.15 -34.47 7.14
N ALA A 3 4.63 -34.08 8.34
CA ALA A 3 4.66 -32.67 8.76
C ALA A 3 5.43 -31.71 7.82
N LYS A 4 6.44 -32.20 7.09
CA LYS A 4 7.14 -31.38 6.07
C LYS A 4 6.34 -31.31 4.76
N HIS A 5 5.55 -32.32 4.45
CA HIS A 5 4.66 -32.35 3.29
C HIS A 5 3.46 -31.42 3.52
N GLU A 6 2.85 -31.46 4.72
CA GLU A 6 1.76 -30.57 5.15
C GLU A 6 2.20 -29.09 5.14
N GLN A 7 3.41 -28.79 5.60
CA GLN A 7 4.00 -27.45 5.49
C GLN A 7 4.29 -27.02 4.05
N MET A 8 4.58 -27.96 3.13
CA MET A 8 4.71 -27.63 1.70
C MET A 8 3.35 -27.35 1.07
N THR A 9 2.34 -28.20 1.31
CA THR A 9 1.00 -27.99 0.73
C THR A 9 0.37 -26.69 1.20
N ALA A 10 0.46 -26.35 2.48
CA ALA A 10 -0.02 -25.06 2.99
C ALA A 10 0.71 -23.86 2.37
N ALA A 11 2.03 -23.95 2.13
CA ALA A 11 2.80 -22.89 1.48
C ALA A 11 2.52 -22.77 -0.03
N ASP A 12 2.26 -23.90 -0.71
CA ASP A 12 1.80 -23.90 -2.12
C ASP A 12 0.36 -23.34 -2.23
N GLU A 13 -0.51 -23.58 -1.26
CA GLU A 13 -1.85 -22.97 -1.15
C GLU A 13 -1.78 -21.46 -0.86
N GLU A 14 -0.99 -21.00 0.12
CA GLU A 14 -0.75 -19.56 0.37
C GLU A 14 -0.21 -18.89 -0.90
N ARG A 15 0.74 -19.53 -1.60
CA ARG A 15 1.27 -19.00 -2.87
C ARG A 15 0.19 -18.96 -3.95
N ALA A 16 -0.63 -19.98 -4.11
CA ALA A 16 -1.72 -20.00 -5.09
C ALA A 16 -2.74 -18.89 -4.83
N GLN A 17 -3.20 -18.73 -3.58
CA GLN A 17 -4.10 -17.66 -3.16
C GLN A 17 -3.47 -16.27 -3.40
N THR A 18 -2.19 -16.10 -3.06
CA THR A 18 -1.46 -14.84 -3.29
C THR A 18 -1.30 -14.53 -4.78
N GLN A 19 -1.02 -15.55 -5.62
CA GLN A 19 -0.94 -15.39 -7.07
C GLN A 19 -2.29 -15.06 -7.71
N GLN A 20 -3.40 -15.59 -7.17
CA GLN A 20 -4.75 -15.22 -7.60
C GLN A 20 -5.08 -13.78 -7.19
N ALA A 21 -4.88 -13.41 -5.92
CA ALA A 21 -5.11 -12.03 -5.45
C ALA A 21 -4.29 -10.98 -6.23
N ILE A 22 -3.08 -11.34 -6.71
CA ILE A 22 -2.27 -10.49 -7.60
C ILE A 22 -2.87 -10.37 -9.02
N LYS A 23 -3.54 -11.40 -9.55
CA LYS A 23 -4.34 -11.28 -10.78
C LYS A 23 -5.54 -10.38 -10.55
N ASP A 24 -6.36 -10.68 -9.55
CA ASP A 24 -7.61 -9.97 -9.27
C ASP A 24 -7.34 -8.46 -9.02
N SER A 25 -6.23 -8.14 -8.35
CA SER A 25 -5.75 -6.76 -8.16
C SER A 25 -5.26 -6.10 -9.45
N ARG A 26 -4.67 -6.84 -10.39
CA ARG A 26 -4.24 -6.32 -11.70
C ARG A 26 -5.40 -6.12 -12.66
N GLU A 27 -6.39 -7.01 -12.60
CA GLU A 27 -7.63 -6.91 -13.38
C GLU A 27 -8.45 -5.71 -12.87
N THR A 28 -8.63 -5.58 -11.54
CA THR A 28 -9.17 -4.35 -10.91
C THR A 28 -8.36 -3.11 -11.30
N MET A 29 -7.02 -3.13 -11.24
CA MET A 29 -6.20 -1.98 -11.65
C MET A 29 -6.38 -1.61 -13.14
N GLY A 30 -6.64 -2.59 -14.00
CA GLY A 30 -6.98 -2.37 -15.41
C GLY A 30 -8.35 -1.71 -15.58
N GLU A 31 -9.34 -2.16 -14.80
CA GLU A 31 -10.69 -1.56 -14.72
C GLU A 31 -10.63 -0.12 -14.18
N ASP A 32 -9.95 0.12 -13.06
CA ASP A 32 -9.72 1.45 -12.47
C ASP A 32 -9.06 2.42 -13.47
N ILE A 33 -8.05 1.96 -14.23
CA ILE A 33 -7.39 2.77 -15.27
C ILE A 33 -8.32 3.04 -16.46
N ALA A 34 -9.12 2.06 -16.89
CA ALA A 34 -10.08 2.23 -17.97
C ALA A 34 -11.21 3.21 -17.56
N PHE A 35 -11.72 3.07 -16.34
CA PHE A 35 -12.73 3.95 -15.76
C PHE A 35 -12.19 5.37 -15.56
N ALA A 36 -10.98 5.54 -14.99
CA ALA A 36 -10.35 6.85 -14.86
C ALA A 36 -10.12 7.54 -16.21
N LYS A 37 -9.85 6.77 -17.28
CA LYS A 37 -9.77 7.29 -18.66
C LYS A 37 -11.15 7.70 -19.20
N ASP A 38 -12.15 6.83 -19.06
CA ASP A 38 -13.53 7.09 -19.49
C ASP A 38 -14.15 8.31 -18.78
N VAL A 39 -14.01 8.42 -17.46
CA VAL A 39 -14.40 9.60 -16.67
C VAL A 39 -13.69 10.85 -17.20
N LYS A 40 -12.39 10.79 -17.47
CA LYS A 40 -11.63 11.94 -17.99
C LYS A 40 -12.07 12.36 -19.40
N GLU A 41 -12.42 11.42 -20.26
CA GLU A 41 -12.97 11.69 -21.60
C GLU A 41 -14.42 12.20 -21.52
N LYS A 42 -15.27 11.64 -20.65
CA LYS A 42 -16.64 12.11 -20.36
C LYS A 42 -16.64 13.53 -19.79
N CYS A 43 -15.81 13.84 -18.79
CA CYS A 43 -15.66 15.19 -18.25
C CYS A 43 -15.18 16.18 -19.32
N ALA A 44 -14.23 15.80 -20.17
CA ALA A 44 -13.77 16.66 -21.27
C ALA A 44 -14.83 16.86 -22.38
N LYS A 45 -15.70 15.88 -22.61
CA LYS A 45 -16.83 15.94 -23.55
C LYS A 45 -17.96 16.81 -23.00
N LYS A 46 -18.50 16.47 -21.81
CA LYS A 46 -19.53 17.24 -21.11
C LYS A 46 -19.09 18.68 -20.85
N GLY A 47 -17.81 18.93 -20.53
CA GLY A 47 -17.25 20.28 -20.40
C GLY A 47 -17.32 21.12 -21.68
N LYS A 48 -16.99 20.54 -22.84
CA LYS A 48 -17.14 21.22 -24.15
C LYS A 48 -18.60 21.39 -24.57
N GLU A 49 -19.47 20.47 -24.19
CA GLU A 49 -20.92 20.57 -24.40
C GLU A 49 -21.54 21.64 -23.50
N TRP A 50 -21.06 21.78 -22.27
CA TRP A 50 -21.42 22.84 -21.33
C TRP A 50 -20.96 24.22 -21.82
N GLU A 51 -19.71 24.35 -22.24
CA GLU A 51 -19.15 25.59 -22.79
C GLU A 51 -19.91 26.04 -24.05
N LYS A 52 -20.30 25.08 -24.92
CA LYS A 52 -21.23 25.33 -26.03
C LYS A 52 -22.62 25.77 -25.56
N ARG A 53 -23.25 25.06 -24.60
CA ARG A 53 -24.59 25.40 -24.09
C ARG A 53 -24.63 26.77 -23.42
N GLN A 54 -23.61 27.10 -22.61
CA GLN A 54 -23.41 28.43 -22.02
C GLN A 54 -23.31 29.50 -23.12
N LYS A 55 -22.52 29.26 -24.17
CA LYS A 55 -22.43 30.20 -25.29
C LYS A 55 -23.74 30.32 -26.07
N THR A 56 -24.37 29.21 -26.48
CA THR A 56 -25.64 29.24 -27.21
C THR A 56 -26.72 29.96 -26.40
N ARG A 57 -26.84 29.70 -25.09
CA ARG A 57 -27.76 30.44 -24.23
C ARG A 57 -27.36 31.90 -24.03
N ALA A 58 -26.08 32.27 -24.09
CA ALA A 58 -25.66 33.67 -24.07
C ALA A 58 -26.03 34.39 -25.38
N ASP A 59 -25.83 33.75 -26.53
CA ASP A 59 -26.23 34.26 -27.85
C ASP A 59 -27.77 34.35 -27.98
N GLU A 60 -28.50 33.38 -27.43
CA GLU A 60 -29.96 33.33 -27.34
C GLU A 60 -30.51 34.38 -26.35
N THR A 61 -29.93 34.49 -25.16
CA THR A 61 -30.26 35.55 -24.17
C THR A 61 -29.96 36.93 -24.74
N GLN A 62 -28.89 37.10 -25.51
CA GLN A 62 -28.63 38.38 -26.21
C GLN A 62 -29.67 38.64 -27.32
N SER A 63 -30.17 37.60 -27.98
CA SER A 63 -31.20 37.74 -29.02
C SER A 63 -32.58 38.07 -28.42
N VAL A 64 -32.93 37.45 -27.28
CA VAL A 64 -34.11 37.80 -26.47
C VAL A 64 -33.94 39.20 -25.86
N ALA A 65 -32.75 39.55 -25.35
CA ALA A 65 -32.46 40.89 -24.85
C ALA A 65 -32.61 41.95 -25.95
N LYS A 66 -32.15 41.69 -27.19
CA LYS A 66 -32.39 42.57 -28.34
C LYS A 66 -33.86 42.68 -28.72
N ALA A 67 -34.64 41.60 -28.60
CA ALA A 67 -36.08 41.65 -28.78
C ALA A 67 -36.78 42.49 -27.69
N ILE A 68 -36.26 42.47 -26.46
CA ILE A 68 -36.71 43.32 -25.34
C ILE A 68 -36.23 44.77 -25.52
N GLU A 69 -35.02 45.00 -26.00
CA GLU A 69 -34.42 46.31 -26.30
C GLU A 69 -35.25 47.06 -27.36
N VAL A 70 -35.64 46.37 -28.44
CA VAL A 70 -36.60 46.83 -29.46
C VAL A 70 -38.02 47.10 -28.90
N LEU A 71 -38.33 46.64 -27.69
CA LEU A 71 -39.58 46.89 -26.95
C LEU A 71 -39.42 47.88 -25.78
N SER A 72 -38.21 48.37 -25.48
CA SER A 72 -37.90 49.10 -24.23
C SER A 72 -37.08 50.39 -24.43
N ASP A 73 -36.95 50.89 -25.66
CA ASP A 73 -36.12 52.07 -25.97
C ASP A 73 -36.81 53.40 -25.62
N ASP A 74 -36.74 53.79 -24.34
CA ASP A 74 -36.70 55.19 -23.91
C ASP A 74 -36.13 55.35 -22.46
N ALA A 75 -35.35 56.42 -22.21
CA ALA A 75 -34.90 56.93 -20.90
C ALA A 75 -33.78 56.22 -20.03
N SER A 76 -32.54 56.20 -20.54
CA SER A 76 -31.30 56.80 -19.95
C SER A 76 -30.69 56.51 -18.53
N HIS A 77 -29.34 56.58 -18.50
CA HIS A 77 -28.34 56.69 -17.38
C HIS A 77 -27.99 55.42 -16.54
N GLU A 78 -26.74 55.01 -16.26
CA GLU A 78 -25.40 55.64 -15.98
C GLU A 78 -25.14 55.85 -14.45
N VAL A 79 -24.08 55.30 -13.81
CA VAL A 79 -22.75 55.92 -13.45
C VAL A 79 -21.96 54.84 -12.63
N PHE A 80 -20.78 54.33 -13.03
CA PHE A 80 -19.37 54.75 -12.76
C PHE A 80 -18.75 54.46 -11.35
N GLY A 81 -17.49 53.99 -11.28
CA GLY A 81 -16.70 53.75 -10.04
C GLY A 81 -15.24 53.24 -10.28
N LYS A 82 -14.31 53.25 -9.28
CA LYS A 82 -12.88 52.83 -9.43
C LYS A 82 -11.99 52.76 -8.15
N THR A 83 -10.87 52.00 -8.24
CA THR A 83 -9.60 52.02 -7.41
C THR A 83 -9.63 51.52 -5.94
N PHE A 84 -8.54 51.11 -5.25
CA PHE A 84 -7.13 51.63 -5.08
C PHE A 84 -6.00 50.57 -4.74
N SER A 85 -4.71 51.02 -4.79
CA SER A 85 -3.38 50.69 -4.10
C SER A 85 -2.94 49.24 -3.68
N PHE A 86 -1.66 48.77 -3.55
CA PHE A 86 -0.21 49.22 -3.56
C PHE A 86 0.43 49.72 -2.23
N LEU A 87 1.73 49.48 -1.82
CA LEU A 87 2.86 48.62 -2.31
C LEU A 87 4.15 48.59 -1.36
N GLN A 88 4.86 47.43 -1.20
CA GLN A 88 6.26 47.20 -0.64
C GLN A 88 6.56 47.54 0.88
N VAL A 89 7.70 47.26 1.59
CA VAL A 89 9.09 46.66 1.45
C VAL A 89 9.60 46.18 2.87
N GLY A 90 10.71 45.47 3.22
CA GLY A 90 11.80 44.70 2.57
C GLY A 90 13.16 44.59 3.36
N THR A 91 13.88 43.43 3.33
CA THR A 91 15.30 43.13 3.83
C THR A 91 15.55 42.96 5.37
N ARG A 92 16.71 42.55 5.98
CA ARG A 92 18.15 42.32 5.59
C ARG A 92 19.03 41.49 6.63
N ASP A 93 20.11 40.79 6.18
CA ASP A 93 21.40 40.33 6.86
C ASP A 93 21.46 39.51 8.20
N ALA A 94 22.63 39.13 8.81
CA ALA A 94 23.72 38.16 8.39
C ALA A 94 24.89 37.94 9.46
N ASN A 95 25.70 36.85 9.34
CA ASN A 95 27.06 36.53 9.94
C ASN A 95 27.21 35.87 11.37
N ALA A 96 28.37 35.32 11.87
CA ALA A 96 29.42 34.39 11.33
C ALA A 96 30.57 33.95 12.36
N ARG A 97 31.21 32.75 12.15
CA ARG A 97 32.57 32.21 12.59
C ARG A 97 32.87 31.60 14.01
N ALA A 98 33.62 30.47 14.02
CA ALA A 98 34.47 29.92 15.12
C ALA A 98 35.55 28.89 14.61
N THR A 99 36.58 28.55 15.41
CA THR A 99 37.86 27.82 15.02
C THR A 99 38.64 27.32 16.28
N ARG A 100 39.65 26.40 16.33
CA ARG A 100 40.37 25.43 15.42
C ARG A 100 41.34 24.55 16.29
N ALA A 101 41.77 23.35 15.82
CA ALA A 101 42.94 22.51 16.26
C ALA A 101 42.76 21.67 17.57
N ALA A 102 43.11 20.37 17.64
CA ALA A 102 44.42 19.64 17.69
C ALA A 102 44.99 19.53 19.14
N GLU A 103 45.88 18.60 19.55
CA GLU A 103 46.78 17.65 18.84
C GLU A 103 47.29 16.53 19.79
N THR A 104 47.88 15.42 19.27
CA THR A 104 48.83 14.46 19.94
C THR A 104 48.45 13.74 21.27
N LEU A 105 49.10 12.65 21.73
CA LEU A 105 49.61 11.38 21.16
C LEU A 105 50.44 10.66 22.25
N THR A 106 50.46 9.31 22.29
CA THR A 106 51.41 8.44 23.07
C THR A 106 51.37 8.59 24.61
N THR A 107 51.60 7.56 25.46
CA THR A 107 52.76 6.63 25.55
C THR A 107 52.41 5.24 26.13
N VAL A 108 53.40 4.32 26.19
CA VAL A 108 53.21 2.86 26.40
C VAL A 108 54.25 2.22 27.35
N GLY A 109 53.86 1.25 28.20
CA GLY A 109 54.74 0.36 28.98
C GLY A 109 54.30 0.13 30.44
N LYS A 110 54.70 -0.93 31.19
CA LYS A 110 55.56 -2.12 30.95
C LYS A 110 55.22 -3.26 31.96
N LYS A 111 55.96 -4.40 31.92
CA LYS A 111 55.77 -5.68 32.69
C LYS A 111 57.17 -6.34 32.98
N LEU A 112 57.40 -7.38 33.83
CA LEU A 112 56.58 -8.30 34.66
C LEU A 112 57.42 -8.84 35.88
N ASP A 113 56.95 -9.92 36.56
CA ASP A 113 57.43 -10.53 37.83
C ASP A 113 58.21 -11.89 37.67
N GLN A 114 58.84 -12.43 38.73
CA GLN A 114 59.62 -13.70 38.73
C GLN A 114 59.71 -14.52 40.06
N ARG A 115 59.40 -15.84 39.96
CA ARG A 115 60.12 -17.06 40.49
C ARG A 115 60.49 -17.15 42.00
N LEU A 116 60.26 -18.23 42.80
CA LEU A 116 60.17 -19.70 42.65
C LEU A 116 61.44 -20.45 42.18
N VAL A 117 62.17 -21.12 43.09
CA VAL A 117 63.35 -21.98 42.81
C VAL A 117 63.54 -23.21 43.74
N THR A 118 63.39 -23.11 45.07
CA THR A 118 64.10 -24.01 46.02
C THR A 118 63.27 -25.14 46.65
N LEU A 119 63.31 -26.36 46.08
CA LEU A 119 62.87 -27.62 46.69
C LEU A 119 63.48 -28.82 45.91
N GLY A 120 64.19 -29.80 46.51
CA GLY A 120 64.66 -30.94 45.69
C GLY A 120 65.66 -32.02 46.14
N LEU A 121 66.03 -32.22 47.42
CA LEU A 121 66.96 -33.31 47.80
C LEU A 121 66.56 -34.08 49.09
N GLU A 122 67.13 -35.31 49.20
CA GLU A 122 67.25 -36.23 50.38
C GLU A 122 66.16 -37.31 50.64
N ALA A 123 66.51 -38.61 50.49
CA ALA A 123 65.89 -39.79 51.15
C ALA A 123 66.50 -41.16 50.71
N LYS A 124 66.70 -42.12 51.64
CA LYS A 124 66.92 -43.60 51.47
C LYS A 124 67.11 -44.30 52.85
N ILE A 125 67.01 -45.63 53.04
CA ILE A 125 66.13 -46.70 52.50
C ILE A 125 66.26 -48.00 53.32
N ASP A 126 65.16 -48.70 53.64
CA ASP A 126 65.07 -50.14 53.96
C ASP A 126 63.64 -50.65 53.65
N GLY A 127 63.46 -51.83 53.03
CA GLY A 127 62.13 -52.43 52.82
C GLY A 127 61.78 -53.07 51.46
N PHE A 128 62.65 -53.89 50.85
CA PHE A 128 62.46 -54.39 49.47
C PHE A 128 61.18 -55.19 49.15
N SER A 129 60.73 -56.13 50.00
CA SER A 129 59.47 -56.86 49.73
C SER A 129 58.24 -55.93 49.81
N LYS A 130 58.25 -54.97 50.73
CA LYS A 130 57.25 -53.88 50.80
C LYS A 130 57.32 -52.98 49.56
N VAL A 131 58.49 -52.84 48.92
CA VAL A 131 58.63 -52.16 47.62
C VAL A 131 58.02 -52.97 46.48
N GLN A 132 58.16 -54.30 46.43
CA GLN A 132 57.49 -55.12 45.40
C GLN A 132 55.96 -55.02 45.47
N GLY A 133 55.36 -55.09 46.67
CA GLY A 133 53.91 -54.87 46.83
C GLY A 133 53.47 -53.44 46.47
N LYS A 134 54.32 -52.43 46.71
CA LYS A 134 54.09 -51.06 46.22
C LYS A 134 54.20 -50.95 44.70
N ILE A 135 55.13 -51.66 44.06
CA ILE A 135 55.24 -51.71 42.59
C ILE A 135 53.98 -52.31 41.96
N ASP A 136 53.44 -53.40 42.51
CA ASP A 136 52.16 -53.97 42.03
C ASP A 136 50.99 -52.99 42.22
N THR A 137 50.96 -52.25 43.33
CA THR A 137 49.96 -51.20 43.57
C THR A 137 50.12 -50.04 42.57
N LEU A 138 51.35 -49.63 42.25
CA LEU A 138 51.64 -48.60 41.25
C LEU A 138 51.23 -49.04 39.84
N ILE A 139 51.55 -50.27 39.42
CA ILE A 139 51.14 -50.82 38.12
C ILE A 139 49.61 -50.91 38.03
N ALA A 140 48.93 -51.32 39.11
CA ALA A 140 47.46 -51.33 39.15
C ALA A 140 46.87 -49.91 39.01
N ASN A 141 47.44 -48.92 39.70
CA ASN A 141 47.04 -47.51 39.59
C ASN A 141 47.29 -46.96 38.17
N LEU A 142 48.46 -47.20 37.58
CA LEU A 142 48.81 -46.77 36.22
C LEU A 142 47.84 -47.36 35.19
N LYS A 143 47.47 -48.64 35.29
CA LYS A 143 46.45 -49.26 34.43
C LYS A 143 45.07 -48.62 34.61
N LYS A 144 44.68 -48.28 35.84
CA LYS A 144 43.43 -47.56 36.09
C LYS A 144 43.47 -46.16 35.48
N GLU A 145 44.55 -45.41 35.69
CA GLU A 145 44.71 -44.09 35.07
C GLU A 145 44.66 -44.12 33.54
N GLN A 146 45.23 -45.15 32.90
CA GLN A 146 45.13 -45.32 31.44
C GLN A 146 43.68 -45.51 30.99
N ALA A 147 42.85 -46.22 31.77
CA ALA A 147 41.43 -46.42 31.47
C ALA A 147 40.60 -45.17 31.77
N ASP A 148 40.75 -44.57 32.95
CA ASP A 148 40.10 -43.32 33.37
C ASP A 148 40.39 -42.19 32.35
N GLU A 149 41.60 -42.14 31.76
CA GLU A 149 41.97 -41.15 30.74
C GLU A 149 41.39 -41.46 29.34
N VAL A 150 41.20 -42.74 28.97
CA VAL A 150 40.45 -43.12 27.76
C VAL A 150 39.00 -42.67 27.87
N GLU A 151 38.33 -43.00 28.98
CA GLU A 151 36.94 -42.58 29.22
C GLU A 151 36.80 -41.05 29.22
N LYS A 152 37.76 -40.32 29.80
CA LYS A 152 37.78 -38.85 29.77
C LYS A 152 38.00 -38.31 28.35
N LYS A 153 38.87 -38.91 27.53
CA LYS A 153 39.07 -38.52 26.11
C LYS A 153 37.78 -38.73 25.29
N ASP A 154 37.15 -39.89 25.41
CA ASP A 154 35.93 -40.20 24.68
C ASP A 154 34.75 -39.33 25.13
N TYR A 155 34.62 -39.07 26.43
CA TYR A 155 33.69 -38.06 26.97
C TYR A 155 33.92 -36.69 26.34
N CYS A 156 35.17 -36.21 26.31
CA CYS A 156 35.52 -34.89 25.77
C CYS A 156 35.17 -34.78 24.28
N ILE A 157 35.54 -35.78 23.47
CA ILE A 157 35.19 -35.86 22.05
C ILE A 157 33.67 -35.85 21.86
N ALA A 158 32.93 -36.66 22.64
CA ALA A 158 31.48 -36.73 22.56
C ALA A 158 30.79 -35.41 22.95
N GLN A 159 31.24 -34.73 24.00
CA GLN A 159 30.66 -33.42 24.37
C GLN A 159 30.98 -32.33 23.35
N PHE A 160 32.21 -32.26 22.81
CA PHE A 160 32.53 -31.30 21.75
C PHE A 160 31.68 -31.52 20.49
N GLN A 161 31.50 -32.78 20.06
CA GLN A 161 30.63 -33.11 18.93
C GLN A 161 29.16 -32.75 19.23
N LYS A 162 28.64 -33.09 20.41
CA LYS A 162 27.27 -32.77 20.84
C LYS A 162 27.03 -31.26 20.92
N ASN A 163 27.95 -30.51 21.50
CA ASN A 163 27.91 -29.05 21.60
C ASN A 163 27.89 -28.42 20.19
N LYS A 164 28.82 -28.82 19.31
CA LYS A 164 28.87 -28.35 17.92
C LYS A 164 27.57 -28.64 17.16
N LEU A 165 27.12 -29.91 17.14
CA LEU A 165 25.90 -30.30 16.44
C LEU A 165 24.63 -29.60 16.96
N THR A 166 24.60 -29.23 18.25
CA THR A 166 23.50 -28.46 18.83
C THR A 166 23.59 -26.98 18.43
N THR A 167 24.80 -26.41 18.45
CA THR A 167 25.11 -25.04 18.01
C THR A 167 24.77 -24.83 16.54
N ASP A 168 25.19 -25.74 15.65
CA ASP A 168 24.91 -25.66 14.21
C ASP A 168 23.39 -25.69 13.93
N LYS A 169 22.65 -26.56 14.64
CA LYS A 169 21.18 -26.63 14.57
C LYS A 169 20.51 -25.35 15.06
N LYS A 170 20.88 -24.86 16.26
CA LYS A 170 20.30 -23.65 16.86
C LYS A 170 20.63 -22.40 16.04
N THR A 171 21.83 -22.30 15.46
CA THR A 171 22.21 -21.24 14.52
C THR A 171 21.35 -21.27 13.25
N SER A 172 21.08 -22.46 12.69
CA SER A 172 20.16 -22.62 11.56
C SER A 172 18.73 -22.16 11.91
N ILE A 173 18.24 -22.49 13.10
CA ILE A 173 16.92 -22.06 13.59
C ILE A 173 16.87 -20.53 13.77
N ALA A 174 17.85 -19.92 14.44
CA ALA A 174 17.94 -18.47 14.62
C ALA A 174 17.97 -17.70 13.28
N LYS A 175 18.67 -18.24 12.27
CA LYS A 175 18.66 -17.67 10.90
C LYS A 175 17.29 -17.79 10.23
N LYS A 176 16.58 -18.92 10.38
CA LYS A 176 15.22 -19.10 9.83
C LYS A 176 14.20 -18.16 10.49
N LEU A 177 14.24 -18.04 11.82
CA LEU A 177 13.37 -17.13 12.56
C LEU A 177 13.65 -15.66 12.21
N GLY A 178 14.93 -15.30 12.00
CA GLY A 178 15.30 -13.98 11.49
C GLY A 178 14.77 -13.70 10.09
N ALA A 179 14.81 -14.69 9.19
CA ALA A 179 14.23 -14.59 7.85
C ALA A 179 12.70 -14.43 7.90
N LYS A 180 11.98 -15.23 8.71
CA LYS A 180 10.52 -15.10 8.89
C LYS A 180 10.15 -13.71 9.43
N ALA A 181 10.90 -13.19 10.40
CA ALA A 181 10.65 -11.88 10.97
C ALA A 181 10.82 -10.74 9.93
N GLU A 182 11.90 -10.77 9.14
CA GLU A 182 12.09 -9.76 8.08
C GLU A 182 11.09 -9.95 6.92
N GLU A 183 10.65 -11.17 6.61
CA GLU A 183 9.57 -11.41 5.64
C GLU A 183 8.24 -10.78 6.10
N GLN A 184 7.80 -11.06 7.34
CA GLN A 184 6.54 -10.51 7.86
C GLN A 184 6.60 -8.98 7.98
N LYS A 185 7.77 -8.43 8.33
CA LYS A 185 8.02 -6.98 8.30
C LYS A 185 7.89 -6.38 6.89
N MET A 186 8.42 -7.05 5.85
CA MET A 186 8.21 -6.62 4.46
C MET A 186 6.76 -6.79 3.98
N LYS A 187 6.04 -7.82 4.47
CA LYS A 187 4.59 -8.00 4.24
C LYS A 187 3.80 -6.83 4.85
N MET A 188 4.08 -6.45 6.10
CA MET A 188 3.46 -5.28 6.76
C MET A 188 3.75 -3.95 6.06
N GLN A 189 5.00 -3.68 5.66
CA GLN A 189 5.35 -2.42 4.98
C GLN A 189 4.56 -2.24 3.67
N LYS A 190 4.50 -3.27 2.83
CA LYS A 190 3.71 -3.27 1.59
C LYS A 190 2.21 -3.13 1.84
N ALA A 191 1.71 -3.68 2.95
CA ALA A 191 0.31 -3.50 3.33
C ALA A 191 0.03 -2.05 3.72
N SER A 192 0.93 -1.38 4.47
CA SER A 192 0.81 0.06 4.79
C SER A 192 0.85 0.92 3.53
N GLU A 193 1.86 0.74 2.67
CA GLU A 193 1.99 1.49 1.41
C GLU A 193 0.72 1.38 0.54
N ALA A 194 0.14 0.18 0.44
CA ALA A 194 -1.11 -0.04 -0.29
C ALA A 194 -2.34 0.55 0.43
N MET A 195 -2.39 0.53 1.77
CA MET A 195 -3.47 1.19 2.52
C MET A 195 -3.40 2.71 2.39
N ASP A 196 -2.21 3.30 2.37
CA ASP A 196 -2.03 4.76 2.27
C ASP A 196 -2.34 5.27 0.85
N ALA A 197 -2.02 4.48 -0.19
CA ALA A 197 -2.52 4.73 -1.54
C ALA A 197 -4.06 4.68 -1.61
N LEU A 198 -4.69 3.62 -1.08
CA LEU A 198 -6.15 3.48 -1.08
C LEU A 198 -6.87 4.58 -0.28
N LYS A 199 -6.26 5.14 0.78
CA LYS A 199 -6.78 6.33 1.48
C LYS A 199 -6.76 7.56 0.57
N SER A 200 -5.68 7.75 -0.18
CA SER A 200 -5.56 8.85 -1.16
C SER A 200 -6.59 8.72 -2.28
N ASP A 201 -6.80 7.52 -2.83
CA ASP A 201 -7.86 7.24 -3.81
C ASP A 201 -9.23 7.62 -3.25
N ILE A 202 -9.57 7.15 -2.04
CA ILE A 202 -10.85 7.44 -1.36
C ILE A 202 -11.05 8.94 -1.12
N GLU A 203 -9.98 9.67 -0.81
CA GLU A 203 -10.02 11.12 -0.68
C GLU A 203 -10.27 11.83 -2.01
N GLU A 204 -9.66 11.37 -3.11
CA GLU A 204 -9.92 11.96 -4.44
C GLU A 204 -11.33 11.62 -4.93
N LEU A 205 -11.77 10.37 -4.80
CA LEU A 205 -13.12 9.92 -5.14
C LEU A 205 -14.21 10.74 -4.40
N LYS A 206 -14.02 11.01 -3.11
CA LYS A 206 -14.94 11.88 -2.34
C LYS A 206 -14.95 13.33 -2.82
N LYS A 207 -13.81 13.87 -3.25
CA LYS A 207 -13.72 15.21 -3.86
C LYS A 207 -14.42 15.24 -5.22
N GLN A 208 -14.23 14.21 -6.06
CA GLN A 208 -14.91 14.05 -7.35
C GLN A 208 -16.43 13.90 -7.18
N GLN A 209 -16.89 13.03 -6.27
CA GLN A 209 -18.30 12.82 -5.94
C GLN A 209 -18.97 14.14 -5.52
N THR A 210 -18.33 14.90 -4.61
CA THR A 210 -18.84 16.21 -4.17
C THR A 210 -18.97 17.20 -5.33
N LEU A 211 -17.98 17.27 -6.22
CA LEU A 211 -17.99 18.16 -7.38
C LEU A 211 -19.04 17.76 -8.42
N VAL A 212 -19.27 16.47 -8.63
CA VAL A 212 -20.30 15.96 -9.54
C VAL A 212 -21.71 16.25 -9.01
N SER A 213 -21.97 16.07 -7.70
CA SER A 213 -23.23 16.50 -7.09
C SER A 213 -23.46 18.02 -7.19
N GLN A 214 -22.44 18.85 -6.93
CA GLN A 214 -22.53 20.31 -7.09
C GLN A 214 -22.78 20.76 -8.54
N ASN A 215 -22.30 20.00 -9.54
CA ASN A 215 -22.58 20.31 -10.93
C ASN A 215 -23.98 19.86 -11.33
N ARG A 216 -24.42 18.67 -10.88
CA ARG A 216 -25.80 18.18 -11.11
C ARG A 216 -26.86 19.12 -10.53
N GLU A 217 -26.61 19.72 -9.36
CA GLU A 217 -27.47 20.75 -8.77
C GLU A 217 -27.62 21.98 -9.69
N LYS A 218 -26.51 22.47 -10.28
CA LYS A 218 -26.52 23.60 -11.21
C LYS A 218 -27.20 23.25 -12.54
N GLU A 219 -26.91 22.08 -13.10
CA GLU A 219 -27.50 21.58 -14.34
C GLU A 219 -29.03 21.51 -14.24
N ASN A 220 -29.55 20.87 -13.19
CA ASN A 220 -31.00 20.82 -12.92
C ASN A 220 -31.56 22.23 -12.67
N ALA A 221 -30.91 23.06 -11.84
CA ALA A 221 -31.37 24.42 -11.59
C ALA A 221 -31.43 25.32 -12.85
N GLU A 222 -30.58 25.07 -13.85
CA GLU A 222 -30.67 25.71 -15.17
C GLU A 222 -31.74 25.07 -16.06
N PHE A 223 -31.90 23.74 -16.05
CA PHE A 223 -32.97 23.04 -16.76
C PHE A 223 -34.37 23.52 -16.31
N GLN A 224 -34.60 23.66 -15.00
CA GLN A 224 -35.87 24.18 -14.46
C GLN A 224 -36.18 25.60 -14.93
N LYS A 225 -35.15 26.44 -15.16
CA LYS A 225 -35.32 27.78 -15.75
C LYS A 225 -35.74 27.68 -17.21
N VAL A 226 -34.99 26.95 -18.03
CA VAL A 226 -35.27 26.82 -19.47
C VAL A 226 -36.66 26.23 -19.72
N VAL A 227 -37.07 25.17 -19.01
CA VAL A 227 -38.42 24.60 -19.18
C VAL A 227 -39.51 25.59 -18.75
N LYS A 228 -39.29 26.38 -17.68
CA LYS A 228 -40.22 27.43 -17.28
C LYS A 228 -40.30 28.56 -18.31
N GLU A 229 -39.17 29.00 -18.85
CA GLU A 229 -39.06 30.07 -19.85
C GLU A 229 -39.67 29.65 -21.18
N GLN A 230 -39.46 28.40 -21.64
CA GLN A 230 -40.10 27.86 -22.84
C GLN A 230 -41.61 27.69 -22.68
N ARG A 231 -42.10 27.21 -21.51
CA ARG A 231 -43.55 27.14 -21.23
C ARG A 231 -44.20 28.52 -21.23
N LEU A 232 -43.56 29.52 -20.60
CA LEU A 232 -44.03 30.91 -20.63
C LEU A 232 -44.03 31.48 -22.06
N THR A 233 -43.02 31.15 -22.87
CA THR A 233 -42.90 31.57 -24.27
C THR A 233 -44.01 30.95 -25.13
N GLN A 234 -44.22 29.63 -25.04
CA GLN A 234 -45.34 28.95 -25.70
C GLN A 234 -46.69 29.60 -25.33
N ASP A 235 -46.93 29.90 -24.05
CA ASP A 235 -48.19 30.50 -23.60
C ASP A 235 -48.37 31.96 -24.01
N LEU A 236 -47.28 32.73 -24.14
CA LEU A 236 -47.32 34.09 -24.67
C LEU A 236 -47.61 34.09 -26.18
N LEU A 237 -46.96 33.20 -26.94
CA LEU A 237 -47.16 33.03 -28.38
C LEU A 237 -48.58 32.53 -28.70
N LYS A 238 -49.13 31.60 -27.91
CA LYS A 238 -50.55 31.17 -28.01
C LYS A 238 -51.51 32.35 -27.83
N LYS A 239 -51.32 33.17 -26.79
CA LYS A 239 -52.15 34.37 -26.55
C LYS A 239 -52.06 35.41 -27.68
N ALA A 240 -50.88 35.57 -28.28
CA ALA A 240 -50.70 36.42 -29.46
C ALA A 240 -51.45 35.87 -30.68
N LEU A 241 -51.40 34.54 -30.89
CA LEU A 241 -52.18 33.83 -31.91
C LEU A 241 -53.69 34.00 -31.72
N ASP A 242 -54.19 33.77 -30.50
CA ASP A 242 -55.61 33.91 -30.17
C ASP A 242 -56.10 35.34 -30.42
N SER A 243 -55.28 36.35 -30.07
CA SER A 243 -55.58 37.76 -30.31
C SER A 243 -55.64 38.11 -31.80
N LEU A 244 -54.66 37.65 -32.60
CA LEU A 244 -54.65 37.84 -34.05
C LEU A 244 -55.80 37.09 -34.74
N ALA A 245 -56.10 35.87 -34.31
CA ALA A 245 -57.22 35.09 -34.81
C ALA A 245 -58.55 35.77 -34.50
N ALA A 246 -58.75 36.30 -33.28
CA ALA A 246 -59.94 37.07 -32.92
C ALA A 246 -60.07 38.34 -33.77
N PHE A 247 -58.96 39.06 -34.01
CA PHE A 247 -58.94 40.25 -34.87
C PHE A 247 -59.32 39.93 -36.32
N TYR A 248 -58.70 38.92 -36.95
CA TYR A 248 -58.98 38.58 -38.35
C TYR A 248 -60.36 37.94 -38.55
N ASN A 249 -60.85 37.15 -37.59
CA ASN A 249 -62.22 36.63 -37.61
C ASN A 249 -63.26 37.76 -37.49
N LYS A 250 -62.99 38.81 -36.69
CA LYS A 250 -63.87 39.98 -36.61
C LYS A 250 -63.80 40.86 -37.87
N ALA A 251 -62.59 41.15 -38.38
CA ALA A 251 -62.40 41.93 -39.60
C ALA A 251 -63.06 41.27 -40.82
N GLY A 252 -62.98 39.95 -40.94
CA GLY A 252 -63.64 39.17 -42.00
C GLY A 252 -65.17 39.03 -41.85
N ALA A 253 -65.75 39.47 -40.73
CA ALA A 253 -67.19 39.56 -40.52
C ALA A 253 -67.75 40.96 -40.82
N GLU A 254 -66.96 42.01 -40.58
CA GLU A 254 -67.34 43.41 -40.85
C GLU A 254 -66.92 43.90 -42.26
N THR A 255 -65.94 43.26 -42.89
CA THR A 255 -65.57 43.51 -44.31
C THR A 255 -65.65 42.24 -45.14
N GLY A 256 -66.34 42.31 -46.28
CA GLY A 256 -66.74 41.13 -47.06
C GLY A 256 -65.57 40.40 -47.72
N SER A 257 -65.40 39.12 -47.37
CA SER A 257 -64.63 38.10 -48.11
C SER A 257 -63.11 38.33 -48.22
N PHE A 258 -62.36 37.90 -47.20
CA PHE A 258 -60.97 37.43 -47.39
C PHE A 258 -60.67 36.00 -46.90
N LEU A 259 -61.57 35.36 -46.14
CA LEU A 259 -61.44 33.94 -45.82
C LEU A 259 -61.93 33.06 -46.99
N GLN A 260 -61.01 32.64 -47.86
CA GLN A 260 -61.21 31.36 -48.55
C GLN A 260 -61.22 30.24 -47.51
N LYS A 261 -62.37 29.57 -47.33
CA LYS A 261 -62.46 28.37 -46.49
C LYS A 261 -61.57 27.27 -47.07
N ALA A 262 -60.42 27.03 -46.44
CA ALA A 262 -59.74 25.76 -46.59
C ALA A 262 -60.69 24.66 -46.11
N LYS A 263 -61.14 23.78 -47.02
CA LYS A 263 -61.80 22.53 -46.61
C LYS A 263 -60.79 21.71 -45.83
N ALA A 264 -61.20 21.18 -44.68
CA ALA A 264 -60.45 20.10 -44.05
C ALA A 264 -60.47 18.89 -44.99
N ASN A 265 -59.28 18.41 -45.37
CA ASN A 265 -59.10 17.07 -45.94
C ASN A 265 -58.60 16.17 -44.81
N PRO A 266 -59.25 15.06 -44.46
CA PRO A 266 -58.91 14.32 -43.23
C PRO A 266 -57.59 13.54 -43.26
N GLU A 267 -56.94 13.39 -44.42
CA GLU A 267 -55.80 12.50 -44.62
C GLU A 267 -54.68 13.19 -45.42
N GLU A 268 -53.54 13.47 -44.77
CA GLU A 268 -52.16 13.39 -45.31
C GLU A 268 -51.12 13.71 -44.19
N PRO A 269 -49.88 13.16 -44.22
CA PRO A 269 -48.98 13.16 -43.06
C PRO A 269 -48.16 14.45 -42.83
N GLU A 270 -47.65 14.61 -41.61
CA GLU A 270 -46.80 15.74 -41.19
C GLU A 270 -45.38 15.67 -41.78
N THR A 271 -45.16 16.27 -42.96
CA THR A 271 -43.84 16.75 -43.39
C THR A 271 -43.95 18.09 -44.12
N PHE A 272 -43.03 19.02 -43.80
CA PHE A 272 -42.71 20.28 -44.49
C PHE A 272 -43.65 20.74 -45.63
N ARG A 273 -44.64 21.60 -45.31
CA ARG A 273 -45.33 22.39 -46.34
C ARG A 273 -44.39 23.46 -46.90
N SER A 274 -44.31 23.55 -48.23
CA SER A 274 -43.41 24.47 -48.92
C SER A 274 -43.84 25.93 -48.78
N TYR A 275 -42.85 26.82 -48.67
CA TYR A 275 -43.05 28.26 -48.50
C TYR A 275 -43.75 28.89 -49.73
N GLN A 276 -45.01 29.31 -49.55
CA GLN A 276 -45.73 30.15 -50.51
C GLN A 276 -45.85 31.59 -50.00
N LYS A 277 -45.64 32.55 -50.91
CA LYS A 277 -45.49 33.98 -50.60
C LYS A 277 -46.68 34.81 -51.11
N SER A 278 -47.72 34.97 -50.30
CA SER A 278 -48.74 36.02 -50.48
C SER A 278 -49.53 36.32 -49.19
N SER A 279 -50.17 37.50 -49.15
CA SER A 279 -50.96 38.06 -48.03
C SER A 279 -50.20 38.34 -46.72
N SER A 280 -50.13 39.63 -46.35
CA SER A 280 -49.35 40.14 -45.20
C SER A 280 -49.91 39.82 -43.80
N SER A 281 -50.94 38.97 -43.70
CA SER A 281 -51.65 38.62 -42.46
C SER A 281 -51.43 37.16 -42.07
N ASN A 282 -51.68 36.22 -43.00
CA ASN A 282 -51.54 34.78 -42.73
C ASN A 282 -50.09 34.36 -42.42
N GLY A 283 -49.09 35.03 -43.01
CA GLY A 283 -47.68 34.71 -42.77
C GLY A 283 -47.25 34.88 -41.31
N VAL A 284 -47.79 35.88 -40.60
CA VAL A 284 -47.46 36.15 -39.19
C VAL A 284 -48.07 35.08 -38.28
N MET A 285 -49.32 34.66 -38.53
CA MET A 285 -49.94 33.58 -37.75
C MET A 285 -49.24 32.23 -37.99
N LEU A 286 -48.84 31.92 -39.23
CA LEU A 286 -48.03 30.73 -39.51
C LEU A 286 -46.67 30.77 -38.81
N MET A 287 -45.99 31.92 -38.80
CA MET A 287 -44.71 32.09 -38.10
C MET A 287 -44.86 31.94 -36.57
N LEU A 288 -45.94 32.47 -35.97
CA LEU A 288 -46.23 32.26 -34.56
C LEU A 288 -46.60 30.80 -34.23
N GLN A 289 -47.32 30.11 -35.12
CA GLN A 289 -47.63 28.68 -34.96
C GLN A 289 -46.35 27.83 -35.01
N GLN A 290 -45.43 28.17 -35.91
CA GLN A 290 -44.12 27.51 -35.98
C GLN A 290 -43.30 27.79 -34.72
N LEU A 291 -43.20 29.03 -34.24
CA LEU A 291 -42.51 29.35 -32.99
C LEU A 291 -43.10 28.64 -31.75
N VAL A 292 -44.42 28.36 -31.72
CA VAL A 292 -45.04 27.52 -30.67
C VAL A 292 -44.64 26.04 -30.81
N ALA A 293 -44.47 25.54 -32.03
CA ALA A 293 -43.97 24.18 -32.28
C ALA A 293 -42.49 24.07 -31.88
N ASP A 294 -41.64 24.98 -32.37
CA ASP A 294 -40.20 25.04 -32.08
C ASP A 294 -39.94 25.12 -30.55
N ALA A 295 -40.67 25.98 -29.83
CA ALA A 295 -40.57 26.13 -28.37
C ALA A 295 -41.09 24.91 -27.58
N LYS A 296 -41.92 24.06 -28.20
CA LYS A 296 -42.40 22.79 -27.62
C LYS A 296 -41.47 21.63 -27.94
N GLU A 297 -40.88 21.60 -29.13
CA GLU A 297 -39.82 20.67 -29.50
C GLU A 297 -38.61 20.88 -28.58
N MET A 298 -38.16 22.12 -28.37
CA MET A 298 -37.06 22.43 -27.45
C MET A 298 -37.36 22.05 -25.99
N GLU A 299 -38.61 22.21 -25.50
CA GLU A 299 -38.99 21.70 -24.18
C GLU A 299 -38.86 20.18 -24.10
N THR A 300 -39.24 19.48 -25.18
CA THR A 300 -39.21 18.02 -25.27
C THR A 300 -37.77 17.51 -25.33
N GLU A 301 -36.92 18.11 -26.17
CA GLU A 301 -35.47 17.82 -26.23
C GLU A 301 -34.78 18.07 -24.90
N ALA A 302 -35.02 19.22 -24.26
CA ALA A 302 -34.44 19.56 -22.97
C ALA A 302 -34.84 18.55 -21.88
N THR A 303 -36.10 18.10 -21.88
CA THR A 303 -36.61 17.11 -20.92
C THR A 303 -36.01 15.73 -21.16
N ALA A 304 -35.81 15.33 -22.42
CA ALA A 304 -35.13 14.08 -22.75
C ALA A 304 -33.65 14.10 -22.35
N ALA A 305 -32.94 15.19 -22.65
CA ALA A 305 -31.52 15.36 -22.30
C ALA A 305 -31.27 15.44 -20.78
N GLU A 306 -32.23 15.98 -20.02
CA GLU A 306 -32.19 15.96 -18.55
C GLU A 306 -32.45 14.56 -17.99
N ALA A 307 -33.37 13.78 -18.57
CA ALA A 307 -33.61 12.40 -18.17
C ALA A 307 -32.38 11.49 -18.43
N GLU A 308 -31.72 11.66 -19.57
CA GLU A 308 -30.42 11.02 -19.87
C GLU A 308 -29.34 11.45 -18.85
N SER A 309 -29.24 12.74 -18.56
CA SER A 309 -28.24 13.28 -17.62
C SER A 309 -28.49 12.86 -16.16
N GLN A 310 -29.75 12.63 -15.77
CA GLN A 310 -30.10 12.04 -14.48
C GLN A 310 -29.68 10.57 -14.41
N ALA A 311 -29.93 9.79 -15.46
CA ALA A 311 -29.53 8.37 -15.52
C ALA A 311 -28.00 8.21 -15.50
N ASP A 312 -27.26 9.04 -16.25
CA ASP A 312 -25.80 9.16 -16.20
C ASP A 312 -25.31 9.40 -14.75
N TYR A 313 -25.94 10.35 -14.06
CA TYR A 313 -25.57 10.73 -12.69
C TYR A 313 -25.88 9.64 -11.65
N GLU A 314 -27.03 8.98 -11.76
CA GLU A 314 -27.42 7.87 -10.87
C GLU A 314 -26.49 6.66 -11.04
N ALA A 315 -26.16 6.30 -12.27
CA ALA A 315 -25.19 5.25 -12.57
C ALA A 315 -23.80 5.60 -12.01
N PHE A 316 -23.27 6.78 -12.35
CA PHE A 316 -21.96 7.22 -11.85
C PHE A 316 -21.89 7.29 -10.32
N THR A 317 -22.94 7.79 -9.67
CA THR A 317 -22.99 7.90 -8.19
C THR A 317 -23.04 6.52 -7.54
N LYS A 318 -23.76 5.56 -8.13
CA LYS A 318 -23.79 4.16 -7.69
C LYS A 318 -22.42 3.50 -7.82
N ASP A 319 -21.76 3.65 -8.96
CA ASP A 319 -20.46 3.04 -9.24
C ASP A 319 -19.36 3.63 -8.34
N MET A 320 -19.36 4.97 -8.16
CA MET A 320 -18.52 5.66 -7.16
C MET A 320 -18.72 5.12 -5.74
N THR A 321 -19.98 4.85 -5.35
CA THR A 321 -20.30 4.34 -4.01
C THR A 321 -19.80 2.91 -3.83
N ALA A 322 -20.02 2.05 -4.83
CA ALA A 322 -19.52 0.67 -4.83
C ALA A 322 -17.98 0.59 -4.79
N ASP A 323 -17.28 1.48 -5.50
CA ASP A 323 -15.81 1.56 -5.44
C ASP A 323 -15.30 2.10 -4.10
N LEU A 324 -15.94 3.13 -3.54
CA LEU A 324 -15.64 3.61 -2.19
C LEU A 324 -15.82 2.51 -1.13
N GLU A 325 -16.86 1.68 -1.25
CA GLU A 325 -17.06 0.48 -0.40
C GLU A 325 -15.97 -0.58 -0.64
N LYS A 326 -15.66 -0.91 -1.90
CA LYS A 326 -14.61 -1.87 -2.30
C LYS A 326 -13.24 -1.46 -1.76
N LYS A 327 -12.82 -0.21 -1.95
CA LYS A 327 -11.54 0.33 -1.46
C LYS A 327 -11.53 0.44 0.06
N THR A 328 -12.63 0.84 0.71
CA THR A 328 -12.73 0.88 2.19
C THR A 328 -12.61 -0.52 2.81
N LYS A 329 -13.31 -1.52 2.25
CA LYS A 329 -13.17 -2.92 2.69
C LYS A 329 -11.75 -3.43 2.48
N THR A 330 -11.15 -3.13 1.34
CA THR A 330 -9.77 -3.53 1.02
C THR A 330 -8.75 -2.95 2.02
N ILE A 331 -9.00 -1.76 2.59
CA ILE A 331 -8.19 -1.22 3.69
C ILE A 331 -8.37 -2.04 4.97
N ALA A 332 -9.61 -2.40 5.34
CA ALA A 332 -9.88 -3.23 6.52
C ALA A 332 -9.23 -4.62 6.41
N ASP A 333 -9.40 -5.30 5.27
CA ASP A 333 -8.80 -6.61 4.99
C ASP A 333 -7.25 -6.55 5.08
N LYS A 334 -6.64 -5.42 4.66
CA LYS A 334 -5.17 -5.18 4.79
C LYS A 334 -4.74 -4.83 6.21
N ALA A 335 -5.57 -4.16 7.00
CA ALA A 335 -5.29 -3.88 8.41
C ALA A 335 -5.29 -5.18 9.23
N ASP A 336 -6.29 -6.03 9.04
CA ASP A 336 -6.38 -7.37 9.66
C ASP A 336 -5.20 -8.27 9.27
N PHE A 337 -4.78 -8.24 8.00
CA PHE A 337 -3.57 -8.94 7.55
C PHE A 337 -2.30 -8.39 8.21
N SER A 338 -2.20 -7.07 8.39
CA SER A 338 -1.05 -6.42 9.03
C SER A 338 -0.94 -6.81 10.50
N ALA A 339 -2.06 -6.84 11.23
CA ALA A 339 -2.10 -7.25 12.63
C ALA A 339 -1.64 -8.71 12.83
N LYS A 340 -2.10 -9.63 11.97
CA LYS A 340 -1.66 -11.04 11.98
C LYS A 340 -0.17 -11.17 11.65
N SER A 341 0.32 -10.40 10.68
CA SER A 341 1.75 -10.34 10.35
C SER A 341 2.60 -9.77 11.50
N GLU A 342 2.06 -8.84 12.30
CA GLU A 342 2.73 -8.30 13.49
C GLU A 342 2.84 -9.34 14.61
N GLU A 343 1.77 -10.11 14.87
CA GLU A 343 1.79 -11.22 15.83
C GLU A 343 2.88 -12.25 15.47
N GLU A 344 2.90 -12.70 14.20
CA GLU A 344 3.94 -13.62 13.71
C GLU A 344 5.36 -13.03 13.74
N PHE A 345 5.50 -11.72 13.49
CA PHE A 345 6.78 -11.02 13.60
C PHE A 345 7.30 -11.01 15.05
N LEU A 346 6.42 -10.70 16.00
CA LEU A 346 6.74 -10.67 17.43
C LEU A 346 7.07 -12.08 17.96
N GLU A 347 6.29 -13.10 17.58
CA GLU A 347 6.55 -14.51 17.91
C GLU A 347 7.92 -14.97 17.37
N ALA A 348 8.21 -14.73 16.09
CA ALA A 348 9.47 -15.11 15.47
C ALA A 348 10.67 -14.41 16.13
N LYS A 349 10.52 -13.12 16.47
CA LYS A 349 11.53 -12.28 17.13
C LYS A 349 11.79 -12.72 18.57
N GLN A 350 10.75 -13.06 19.33
CA GLN A 350 10.86 -13.61 20.68
C GLN A 350 11.50 -14.99 20.68
N SER A 351 11.07 -15.88 19.77
CA SER A 351 11.64 -17.21 19.59
C SER A 351 13.13 -17.15 19.21
N LYS A 352 13.50 -16.23 18.30
CA LYS A 352 14.90 -16.00 17.92
C LYS A 352 15.74 -15.59 19.13
N LYS A 353 15.26 -14.64 19.94
CA LYS A 353 15.92 -14.18 21.18
C LYS A 353 16.05 -15.31 22.23
N GLY A 354 15.13 -16.26 22.26
CA GLY A 354 15.24 -17.48 23.07
C GLY A 354 16.38 -18.38 22.60
N VAL A 355 16.41 -18.68 21.30
CA VAL A 355 17.45 -19.50 20.66
C VAL A 355 18.85 -18.86 20.73
N GLU A 356 18.94 -17.53 20.71
CA GLU A 356 20.20 -16.79 20.90
C GLU A 356 20.77 -16.98 22.30
N LYS A 357 19.94 -16.92 23.36
CA LYS A 357 20.39 -17.26 24.72
C LYS A 357 20.88 -18.71 24.86
N GLU A 358 20.26 -19.64 24.14
CA GLU A 358 20.75 -21.03 24.10
C GLU A 358 22.11 -21.14 23.40
N LEU A 359 22.34 -20.35 22.35
CA LEU A 359 23.65 -20.27 21.68
C LEU A 359 24.72 -19.65 22.59
N ASP A 360 24.40 -18.60 23.35
CA ASP A 360 25.29 -18.03 24.37
C ASP A 360 25.64 -19.09 25.44
N THR A 361 24.64 -19.86 25.89
CA THR A 361 24.83 -20.95 26.86
C THR A 361 25.74 -22.06 26.30
N LEU A 362 25.52 -22.47 25.04
CA LEU A 362 26.36 -23.44 24.34
C LEU A 362 27.79 -22.93 24.12
N ALA A 363 27.97 -21.62 23.88
CA ALA A 363 29.29 -21.00 23.80
C ALA A 363 30.02 -21.06 25.15
N GLY A 364 29.31 -20.81 26.27
CA GLY A 364 29.82 -21.03 27.63
C GLY A 364 30.27 -22.47 27.84
N THR A 365 29.39 -23.45 27.63
CA THR A 365 29.73 -24.89 27.74
C THR A 365 30.91 -25.30 26.85
N LYS A 366 31.11 -24.64 25.70
CA LYS A 366 32.26 -24.90 24.83
C LYS A 366 33.57 -24.39 25.46
N LEU A 367 33.57 -23.26 26.16
CA LEU A 367 34.72 -22.75 26.91
C LEU A 367 35.05 -23.69 28.09
N ASP A 368 34.05 -24.12 28.85
CA ASP A 368 34.20 -25.08 29.96
C ASP A 368 34.81 -26.42 29.48
N LEU A 369 34.43 -26.86 28.27
CA LEU A 369 35.03 -28.03 27.62
C LEU A 369 36.47 -27.77 27.19
N HIS A 370 36.80 -26.62 26.62
CA HIS A 370 38.20 -26.29 26.29
C HIS A 370 39.09 -26.29 27.54
N GLU A 371 38.67 -25.64 28.62
CA GLU A 371 39.41 -25.65 29.90
C GLU A 371 39.59 -27.06 30.48
N SER A 372 38.53 -27.88 30.46
CA SER A 372 38.52 -29.20 31.11
C SER A 372 38.92 -30.39 30.22
N CYS A 373 39.21 -30.17 28.94
CA CYS A 373 39.55 -31.23 27.97
C CYS A 373 40.78 -30.97 27.10
N ASP A 374 41.13 -29.73 26.74
CA ASP A 374 42.16 -29.47 25.72
C ASP A 374 43.53 -30.03 26.15
N TRP A 375 43.93 -29.81 27.41
CA TRP A 375 45.18 -30.36 27.92
C TRP A 375 45.20 -31.90 27.88
N ALA A 376 44.10 -32.55 28.28
CA ALA A 376 43.99 -34.00 28.28
C ALA A 376 44.07 -34.57 26.86
N MET A 377 43.34 -33.99 25.90
CA MET A 377 43.36 -34.46 24.51
C MET A 377 44.70 -34.18 23.81
N GLN A 378 45.37 -33.06 24.09
CA GLN A 378 46.68 -32.72 23.51
C GLN A 378 47.81 -33.62 24.03
N ASN A 379 47.76 -34.02 25.31
CA ASN A 379 48.82 -34.81 25.94
C ASN A 379 48.55 -36.33 25.93
N PHE A 380 47.33 -36.76 25.57
CA PHE A 380 46.87 -38.14 25.68
C PHE A 380 47.88 -39.18 25.15
N ASP A 381 48.26 -39.10 23.87
CA ASP A 381 49.06 -40.17 23.24
C ASP A 381 50.48 -40.24 23.86
N ALA A 382 51.03 -39.09 24.27
CA ALA A 382 52.29 -39.02 25.01
C ALA A 382 52.18 -39.58 26.43
N ARG A 383 51.08 -39.29 27.16
CA ARG A 383 50.84 -39.82 28.52
C ARG A 383 50.54 -41.31 28.53
N GLN A 384 49.78 -41.82 27.56
CA GLN A 384 49.53 -43.25 27.43
C GLN A 384 50.85 -43.99 27.14
N LYS A 385 51.66 -43.50 26.19
CA LYS A 385 52.99 -44.05 25.91
C LYS A 385 53.91 -44.03 27.14
N ALA A 386 54.01 -42.89 27.82
CA ALA A 386 54.83 -42.75 29.03
C ALA A 386 54.41 -43.71 30.14
N ARG A 387 53.10 -43.93 30.37
CA ARG A 387 52.63 -44.93 31.35
C ARG A 387 52.89 -46.37 30.94
N VAL A 388 52.88 -46.71 29.65
CA VAL A 388 53.33 -48.06 29.19
C VAL A 388 54.81 -48.23 29.52
N GLU A 389 55.65 -47.25 29.14
CA GLU A 389 57.09 -47.28 29.40
C GLU A 389 57.41 -47.32 30.92
N GLU A 390 56.65 -46.62 31.75
CA GLU A 390 56.75 -46.69 33.21
C GLU A 390 56.32 -48.05 33.76
N MET A 391 55.21 -48.63 33.30
CA MET A 391 54.78 -49.97 33.70
C MET A 391 55.80 -51.05 33.31
N ASP A 392 56.39 -50.98 32.12
CA ASP A 392 57.40 -51.93 31.65
C ASP A 392 58.72 -51.79 32.42
N ALA A 393 59.12 -50.56 32.75
CA ALA A 393 60.25 -50.30 33.65
C ALA A 393 59.98 -50.81 35.08
N LEU A 394 58.77 -50.63 35.61
CA LEU A 394 58.35 -51.15 36.92
C LEU A 394 58.30 -52.68 36.95
N ASN A 395 57.80 -53.33 35.89
CA ASN A 395 57.84 -54.79 35.73
C ASN A 395 59.28 -55.32 35.71
N THR A 396 60.17 -54.65 34.98
CA THR A 396 61.59 -55.00 34.88
C THR A 396 62.31 -54.80 36.23
N ALA A 397 62.04 -53.71 36.94
CA ALA A 397 62.53 -53.47 38.30
C ALA A 397 62.03 -54.54 39.29
N LYS A 398 60.75 -54.95 39.19
CA LYS A 398 60.20 -56.05 39.99
C LYS A 398 60.91 -57.37 39.72
N ALA A 399 61.21 -57.68 38.46
CA ALA A 399 61.94 -58.89 38.06
C ALA A 399 63.34 -58.94 38.71
N TYR A 400 64.14 -57.87 38.60
CA TYR A 400 65.43 -57.76 39.29
C TYR A 400 65.30 -57.95 40.81
N LEU A 401 64.31 -57.31 41.44
CA LEU A 401 64.04 -57.45 42.88
C LEU A 401 63.59 -58.87 43.27
N SER A 402 63.05 -59.67 42.35
CA SER A 402 62.75 -61.09 42.55
C SER A 402 63.94 -62.03 42.30
N GLY A 403 65.13 -61.49 42.03
CA GLY A 403 66.37 -62.26 41.82
C GLY A 403 66.61 -62.70 40.38
N ALA A 404 65.81 -62.21 39.42
CA ALA A 404 66.08 -62.45 38.01
C ALA A 404 67.38 -61.71 37.60
N LYS A 405 68.35 -62.48 37.09
CA LYS A 405 69.41 -61.96 36.22
C LYS A 405 68.92 -62.05 34.78
N LEU A 406 69.22 -61.03 33.97
CA LEU A 406 69.16 -61.12 32.50
C LEU A 406 70.22 -62.11 32.00
#